data_AF-A0A1H7ZEB8-F1
#
_entry.id   AF-A0A1H7ZEB8-F1
#
_cell.length_a   1.000
_cell.length_b   1.000
_cell.length_c   1.000
_cell.angle_alpha   90.00
_cell.angle_beta   90.00
_cell.angle_gamma   90.00
#
_symmetry.space_group_name_H-M   'P 1'
#
loop_
_entity.id
_entity.type
_entity.pdbx_description
1 polymer ?
#
loop_
_entity_poly.entity_id
_entity_poly.type
_entity_poly.pdbx_seq_one_letter_code
_entity_poly.pdbx_strand_id
1 'polypeptide(L)'
;MRKNRRRTVPQEQPEVKPSKLARAFDIPEGVFSDFSQISLSGNREAVIEGCGGILEYDSTLIKLSLNKMILQFTGRNLEIKCMTGESVIVQGFILGLQFLV
;
A
#
# COMPACT_ATOMS: atom_id res chain seq x y z
N MET A 1 -42.08 18.50 -13.74
CA MET A 1 -41.54 17.25 -13.15
C MET A 1 -41.25 16.24 -14.25
N ARG A 2 -39.98 16.03 -14.64
CA ARG A 2 -39.54 14.92 -15.50
C ARG A 2 -38.24 14.35 -14.92
N LYS A 3 -38.32 13.15 -14.35
CA LYS A 3 -37.21 12.40 -13.75
C LYS A 3 -36.31 11.88 -14.89
N ASN A 4 -35.08 12.38 -15.01
CA ASN A 4 -34.14 11.89 -16.01
C ASN A 4 -33.08 10.97 -15.39
N ARG A 5 -32.95 9.81 -16.06
CA ARG A 5 -32.16 8.62 -15.77
C ARG A 5 -30.66 8.86 -15.59
N ARG A 6 -30.10 8.03 -14.69
CA ARG A 6 -28.70 7.71 -14.39
C ARG A 6 -27.75 7.76 -15.60
N ARG A 7 -26.55 8.30 -15.38
CA ARG A 7 -25.30 7.89 -16.03
C ARG A 7 -24.32 7.45 -14.95
N THR A 8 -24.20 6.14 -14.74
CA THR A 8 -23.06 5.55 -14.03
C THR A 8 -21.93 5.42 -15.04
N VAL A 9 -20.85 6.17 -14.83
CA VAL A 9 -19.62 6.05 -15.61
C VAL A 9 -18.98 4.71 -15.24
N PRO A 10 -18.71 3.79 -16.19
CA PRO A 10 -17.90 2.61 -15.90
C PRO A 10 -16.49 3.06 -15.50
N GLN A 11 -16.04 2.71 -14.30
CA GLN A 11 -14.65 2.87 -13.91
C GLN A 11 -13.85 1.74 -14.58
N GLU A 12 -13.16 2.03 -15.68
CA GLU A 12 -12.15 1.15 -16.24
C GLU A 12 -10.98 1.04 -15.25
N GLN A 13 -10.84 -0.13 -14.64
CA GLN A 13 -9.61 -0.51 -13.96
C GLN A 13 -8.53 -0.73 -15.04
N PRO A 14 -7.32 -0.18 -14.89
CA PRO A 14 -6.27 -0.38 -15.88
C PRO A 14 -5.85 -1.86 -15.90
N GLU A 15 -6.16 -2.56 -17.00
CA GLU A 15 -5.67 -3.90 -17.29
C GLU A 15 -4.14 -3.87 -17.40
N VAL A 16 -3.47 -4.41 -16.39
CA VAL A 16 -2.01 -4.59 -16.38
C VAL A 16 -1.70 -5.75 -17.33
N LYS A 17 -1.30 -5.43 -18.56
CA LYS A 17 -0.91 -6.43 -19.55
C LYS A 17 0.37 -7.13 -19.09
N PRO A 18 0.38 -8.46 -18.94
CA PRO A 18 1.57 -9.18 -18.49
C PRO A 18 2.69 -9.05 -19.52
N SER A 19 3.91 -8.81 -19.03
CA SER A 19 5.11 -8.71 -19.86
C SER A 19 5.35 -10.05 -20.61
N LYS A 20 5.96 -9.99 -21.80
CA LYS A 20 6.21 -11.19 -22.65
C LYS A 20 6.95 -12.33 -21.93
N LEU A 21 7.70 -12.02 -20.87
CA LEU A 21 8.39 -12.99 -20.03
C LEU A 21 7.45 -13.84 -19.15
N ALA A 22 6.35 -13.25 -18.67
CA ALA A 22 5.34 -13.95 -17.86
C ALA A 22 4.70 -15.13 -18.60
N ARG A 23 4.40 -14.91 -19.89
CA ARG A 23 3.76 -15.89 -20.78
C ARG A 23 4.68 -17.05 -21.15
N ALA A 24 6.00 -16.87 -21.07
CA ALA A 24 6.96 -17.92 -21.38
C ALA A 24 7.13 -18.94 -20.24
N PHE A 25 6.63 -18.62 -19.04
CA PHE A 25 6.87 -19.41 -17.83
C PHE A 25 5.59 -19.95 -17.17
N ASP A 26 4.43 -19.98 -17.86
CA ASP A 26 3.12 -20.42 -17.32
C ASP A 26 2.84 -19.89 -15.90
N ILE A 27 3.30 -18.65 -15.65
CA ILE A 27 3.22 -18.03 -14.33
C ILE A 27 1.75 -17.64 -14.11
N PRO A 28 1.11 -18.09 -13.01
CA PRO A 28 -0.26 -17.68 -12.69
C PRO A 28 -0.38 -16.16 -12.68
N GLU A 29 -1.44 -15.63 -13.31
CA GLU A 29 -1.79 -14.22 -13.24
C GLU A 29 -2.06 -13.86 -11.77
N GLY A 30 -1.08 -13.25 -11.11
CA GLY A 30 -1.05 -13.03 -9.66
C GLY A 30 0.34 -13.12 -9.03
N VAL A 31 1.34 -13.64 -9.74
CA VAL A 31 2.74 -13.69 -9.24
C VAL A 31 3.48 -12.36 -9.38
N PHE A 32 2.99 -11.43 -10.22
CA PHE A 32 3.53 -10.07 -10.25
C PHE A 32 2.99 -9.29 -9.06
N SER A 33 3.91 -8.90 -8.18
CA SER A 33 3.73 -8.29 -6.87
C SER A 33 3.21 -6.85 -6.96
N ASP A 34 2.00 -6.68 -7.51
CA ASP A 34 1.34 -5.37 -7.59
C ASP A 34 0.64 -5.00 -6.28
N PHE A 35 0.54 -5.94 -5.33
CA PHE A 35 -0.19 -5.76 -4.08
C PHE A 35 0.75 -5.46 -2.92
N SER A 36 0.48 -4.37 -2.23
CA SER A 36 1.11 -4.08 -0.96
C SER A 36 0.34 -4.73 0.18
N GLN A 37 1.03 -5.38 1.11
CA GLN A 37 0.44 -6.04 2.26
C GLN A 37 0.80 -5.28 3.54
N ILE A 38 -0.17 -5.11 4.44
CA ILE A 38 0.01 -4.46 5.74
C ILE A 38 -0.49 -5.42 6.81
N SER A 39 0.40 -5.80 7.73
CA SER A 39 0.09 -6.68 8.87
C SER A 39 0.32 -5.93 10.17
N LEU A 40 -0.68 -5.90 11.05
CA LEU A 40 -0.60 -5.23 12.36
C LEU A 40 -0.57 -6.25 13.50
N SER A 41 0.43 -6.13 14.35
CA SER A 41 0.52 -6.86 15.62
C SER A 41 0.03 -5.95 16.74
N GLY A 42 -1.29 -5.92 16.93
CA GLY A 42 -1.95 -4.92 17.78
C GLY A 42 -1.68 -3.50 17.27
N ASN A 43 -1.51 -2.56 18.19
CA ASN A 43 -1.15 -1.18 17.85
C ASN A 43 0.33 -0.87 18.09
N ARG A 44 1.18 -1.91 18.15
CA ARG A 44 2.59 -1.78 18.51
C ARG A 44 3.59 -1.99 17.39
N GLU A 45 3.20 -2.76 16.39
CA GLU A 45 4.06 -3.09 15.26
C GLU A 45 3.21 -3.27 14.01
N ALA A 46 3.72 -2.75 12.89
CA ALA A 46 3.19 -2.95 11.57
C ALA A 46 4.31 -3.45 10.66
N VAL A 47 4.03 -4.49 9.89
CA VAL A 47 4.89 -4.99 8.81
C VAL A 47 4.24 -4.63 7.48
N ILE A 48 4.99 -3.97 6.61
CA ILE A 48 4.55 -3.48 5.31
C ILE A 48 5.40 -4.17 4.26
N GLU A 49 4.77 -4.87 3.32
CA GLU A 49 5.39 -5.40 2.11
C GLU A 49 4.96 -4.57 0.90
N GLY A 50 5.84 -4.40 -0.08
CA GLY A 50 5.61 -3.53 -1.24
C GLY A 50 5.80 -2.05 -0.92
N CYS A 51 6.72 -1.73 -0.01
CA CYS A 51 7.18 -0.38 0.29
C CYS A 51 8.21 0.07 -0.76
N GLY A 52 7.87 1.10 -1.54
CA GLY A 52 8.77 1.73 -2.50
C GLY A 52 9.71 2.78 -1.89
N GLY A 53 9.53 3.14 -0.62
CA GLY A 53 10.42 4.07 0.08
C GLY A 53 9.75 4.85 1.20
N ILE A 54 10.56 5.55 2.00
CA ILE A 54 10.09 6.41 3.09
C ILE A 54 9.94 7.84 2.56
N LEU A 55 8.76 8.44 2.72
CA LEU A 55 8.46 9.81 2.28
C LEU A 55 8.58 10.82 3.43
N GLU A 56 8.21 10.41 4.64
CA GLU A 56 8.30 11.22 5.85
C GLU A 56 8.60 10.32 7.05
N TYR A 57 9.46 10.76 7.94
CA TYR A 57 9.86 10.00 9.11
C TYR A 57 10.03 10.90 10.32
N ASP A 58 9.09 10.77 11.25
CA ASP A 58 9.09 11.42 12.56
C ASP A 58 8.56 10.46 13.62
N SER A 59 8.89 10.74 14.89
CA SER A 59 8.40 10.00 16.06
C SER A 59 6.87 9.99 16.23
N THR A 60 6.14 10.87 15.52
CA THR A 60 4.68 10.98 15.59
C THR A 60 3.98 10.68 14.27
N LEU A 61 4.71 10.71 13.15
CA LEU A 61 4.17 10.51 11.82
C LEU A 61 5.20 9.85 10.90
N ILE A 62 4.81 8.77 10.23
CA ILE A 62 5.62 8.11 9.21
C ILE A 62 4.79 7.97 7.94
N LYS A 63 5.31 8.40 6.80
CA LYS A 63 4.73 8.15 5.47
C LYS A 63 5.62 7.23 4.67
N LEU A 64 5.01 6.17 4.15
CA LEU A 64 5.65 5.23 3.26
C LEU A 64 5.01 5.35 1.88
N SER A 65 5.84 5.30 0.84
CA SER A 65 5.41 5.10 -0.53
C SER A 65 5.17 3.62 -0.74
N LEU A 66 4.01 3.26 -1.26
CA LEU A 66 3.66 1.92 -1.71
C LEU A 66 3.32 2.00 -3.20
N ASN A 67 3.20 0.87 -3.89
CA ASN A 67 3.11 0.79 -5.36
C ASN A 67 2.20 1.85 -6.02
N LYS A 68 0.99 2.07 -5.50
CA LYS A 68 -0.01 3.00 -6.07
C LYS A 68 -0.61 3.96 -5.04
N MET A 69 -0.01 4.07 -3.86
CA MET A 69 -0.57 4.86 -2.76
C MET A 69 0.50 5.22 -1.72
N ILE A 70 0.16 6.16 -0.85
CA ILE A 70 0.96 6.50 0.32
C ILE A 70 0.25 5.96 1.56
N LEU A 71 0.98 5.27 2.42
CA LEU A 71 0.50 4.86 3.74
C LEU A 71 1.08 5.78 4.79
N GLN A 72 0.21 6.44 5.55
CA GLN A 72 0.59 7.28 6.66
C GLN A 72 0.24 6.60 7.98
N PHE A 73 1.24 6.44 8.84
CA PHE A 73 1.10 6.10 10.24
C PHE A 73 1.10 7.38 11.07
N THR A 74 0.22 7.42 12.08
CA THR A 74 0.21 8.47 13.11
C THR A 74 0.21 7.82 14.49
N GLY A 75 0.90 8.44 15.44
CA GLY A 75 1.13 7.78 16.72
C GLY A 75 2.08 8.52 17.66
N ARG A 76 2.69 7.74 18.55
CA ARG A 76 3.74 8.20 19.48
C ARG A 76 4.88 7.21 19.45
N ASN A 77 6.12 7.71 19.56
CA ASN A 77 7.33 6.89 19.53
C ASN A 77 7.34 5.94 18.32
N LEU A 78 6.88 6.44 17.16
CA LEU A 78 6.97 5.70 15.92
C LEU A 78 8.43 5.60 15.48
N GLU A 79 8.83 4.41 15.08
CA GLU A 79 10.18 4.10 14.65
C GLU A 79 10.15 3.07 13.52
N ILE A 80 11.06 3.18 12.55
CA ILE A 80 11.32 2.12 11.58
C ILE A 80 12.38 1.22 12.17
N LYS A 81 11.95 0.06 12.65
CA LYS A 81 12.83 -0.95 13.27
C LYS A 81 13.74 -1.62 12.25
N CYS A 82 13.22 -1.89 11.06
CA CYS A 82 13.96 -2.51 9.98
C CYS A 82 13.32 -2.17 8.63
N MET A 83 14.15 -2.06 7.60
CA MET A 83 13.73 -1.98 6.20
C MET A 83 14.65 -2.86 5.36
N THR A 84 14.07 -3.80 4.62
CA THR A 84 14.81 -4.74 3.74
C THR A 84 14.09 -4.87 2.42
N GLY A 85 14.71 -4.37 1.34
CA GLY A 85 14.07 -4.35 0.02
C GLY A 85 12.76 -3.57 0.06
N GLU A 86 11.66 -4.25 -0.23
CA GLU A 86 10.30 -3.70 -0.21
C GLU A 86 9.56 -3.95 1.12
N SER A 87 10.23 -4.51 2.13
CA SER A 87 9.66 -4.80 3.46
C SER A 87 10.07 -3.74 4.48
N VAL A 88 9.12 -3.22 5.27
CA VAL A 88 9.34 -2.25 6.36
C VAL A 88 8.63 -2.70 7.62
N ILE A 89 9.30 -2.58 8.76
CA ILE A 89 8.71 -2.76 10.09
C ILE A 89 8.63 -1.40 10.79
N VAL A 90 7.40 -0.93 11.03
CA VAL A 90 7.11 0.24 11.86
C VAL A 90 6.73 -0.23 13.27
N GLN A 91 7.39 0.29 14.30
CA GLN A 91 7.05 0.06 15.70
C GLN A 91 6.66 1.36 16.40
N GLY A 92 5.94 1.27 17.52
CA GLY A 92 5.58 2.42 18.35
C GLY A 92 4.19 2.28 18.96
N PHE A 93 3.52 3.39 19.25
CA PHE A 93 2.09 3.40 19.55
C PHE A 93 1.32 3.95 18.36
N ILE A 94 0.84 3.04 17.51
CA ILE A 94 0.06 3.37 16.32
C ILE A 94 -1.35 3.78 16.76
N LEU A 95 -1.75 5.01 16.44
CA LEU A 95 -3.09 5.54 16.72
C LEU A 95 -3.98 5.54 15.49
N GLY A 96 -3.39 5.69 14.30
CA GLY A 96 -4.14 5.77 13.07
C GLY A 96 -3.32 5.43 11.84
N LEU A 97 -4.04 4.93 10.84
CA LEU A 97 -3.56 4.64 9.49
C LEU A 97 -4.39 5.42 8.49
N GLN A 98 -3.72 6.03 7.51
CA GLN A 98 -4.38 6.71 6.40
C GLN A 98 -3.77 6.26 5.08
N PHE A 99 -4.65 5.99 4.11
CA PHE A 99 -4.31 5.70 2.73
C PHE A 99 -4.55 6.96 1.91
N LEU A 100 -3.51 7.44 1.24
CA LEU A 100 -3.59 8.58 0.33
C LEU A 100 -3.33 8.09 -1.10
N VAL A 101 -4.19 8.48 -2.04
CA VAL A 101 -4.19 8.04 -3.45
C VAL A 101 -4.21 9.26 -4.36
#